data_AF-A0A383VQ19-F1
#
_entry.id   AF-A0A383VQ19-F1
#
_cell.length_a   1.000
_cell.length_b   1.000
_cell.length_c   1.000
_cell.angle_alpha   90.00
_cell.angle_beta   90.00
_cell.angle_gamma   90.00
#
_symmetry.space_group_name_H-M   'P 1'
#
loop_
_entity.id
_entity.type
_entity.pdbx_description
1 polymer ?
#
loop_
_entity_poly.entity_id
_entity_poly.type
_entity_poly.pdbx_seq_one_letter_code
_entity_poly.pdbx_strand_id
1 'polypeptide(L)'
;MNPQQQQQQQQQQQGGSQSNGSSSGTSGTTGTVPDATAGKTRNEQEQAAAANQAGSNSGNAQGGSDSTDNAVNLLSIAGCSNAASNFLPAGLDGSCEVQGVISRREVDLFSFNLPQATNDTRPYRLLLILRSVDGDAQLGLSIPTPQGTSPVPDTIGTQVYSTEITTEVIIELPWFVVAQNPGRYLISISRARRRSIYMLQVETPFNNVRLAEPDLTAIKDLHTACCVEGGATSSLCTQFLPRALAPNHSDDDDLCRMTPMTCNSDGRLTQLAVAQAGLICPRGLPSSMSQLDALTTLDLAFNFINMSTADITQIIAGLPALQNAFLRYTGLDGPLDCGLVANPTLTRLSLSGNNVTGTLPACMLS
;
A
#
# COMPACT_ATOMS: atom_id res chain seq x y z
N MET A 1 8.11 -9.12 35.00
CA MET A 1 9.30 -8.60 34.29
C MET A 1 8.89 -7.33 33.56
N ASN A 2 9.69 -6.27 33.64
CA ASN A 2 9.40 -4.96 33.06
C ASN A 2 9.48 -5.02 31.52
N PRO A 3 8.51 -4.47 30.75
CA PRO A 3 8.52 -4.46 29.27
C PRO A 3 9.81 -3.91 28.65
N GLN A 4 10.50 -2.99 29.32
CA GLN A 4 11.78 -2.45 28.86
C GLN A 4 12.93 -3.48 28.89
N GLN A 5 12.85 -4.51 29.73
CA GLN A 5 13.89 -5.56 29.81
C GLN A 5 13.77 -6.60 28.69
N GLN A 6 12.57 -6.79 28.11
CA GLN A 6 12.41 -7.65 26.92
C GLN A 6 12.97 -6.99 25.65
N GLN A 7 12.92 -5.66 25.54
CA GLN A 7 13.54 -4.93 24.42
C GLN A 7 15.08 -4.99 24.44
N GLN A 8 15.71 -4.97 25.62
CA GLN A 8 17.18 -5.06 25.71
C GLN A 8 17.73 -6.47 25.42
N GLN A 9 16.98 -7.54 25.73
CA GLN A 9 17.42 -8.90 25.40
C GLN A 9 17.34 -9.22 23.90
N GLN A 10 16.43 -8.57 23.15
CA GLN A 10 16.33 -8.78 21.69
C GLN A 10 17.42 -8.04 20.90
N GLN A 11 17.97 -6.93 21.42
CA GLN A 11 19.06 -6.20 20.77
C GLN A 11 20.43 -6.90 20.92
N GLN A 12 20.62 -7.72 21.96
CA GLN A 12 21.89 -8.43 22.18
C GLN A 12 22.07 -9.68 21.30
N GLN A 13 21.01 -10.18 20.64
CA GLN A 13 21.10 -11.36 19.78
C GLN A 13 21.43 -11.05 18.31
N GLN A 14 21.55 -9.77 17.92
CA GLN A 14 21.87 -9.36 16.54
C GLN A 14 23.34 -8.95 16.33
N GLY A 15 24.21 -9.14 17.33
CA GLY A 15 25.60 -8.64 17.33
C GLY A 15 26.71 -9.68 17.20
N GLY A 16 26.47 -10.87 16.63
CA GLY A 16 27.47 -11.95 16.59
C GLY A 16 27.57 -12.67 15.24
N SER A 17 28.33 -12.11 14.30
CA SER A 17 28.85 -12.84 13.15
C SER A 17 30.34 -13.08 13.32
N GLN A 18 30.75 -14.35 13.47
CA GLN A 18 32.10 -14.79 13.08
C GLN A 18 32.07 -16.14 12.38
N SER A 19 32.86 -16.16 11.31
CA SER A 19 33.13 -17.16 10.29
C SER A 19 33.90 -18.39 10.75
N ASN A 20 33.70 -19.54 10.09
CA ASN A 20 34.75 -20.36 9.46
C ASN A 20 34.19 -21.67 8.86
N GLY A 21 34.79 -22.13 7.74
CA GLY A 21 34.93 -23.56 7.47
C GLY A 21 34.50 -24.05 6.08
N SER A 22 35.49 -24.35 5.24
CA SER A 22 35.43 -24.77 3.83
C SER A 22 35.07 -26.25 3.58
N SER A 23 34.57 -26.53 2.37
CA SER A 23 35.07 -27.50 1.37
C SER A 23 34.20 -28.69 0.89
N SER A 24 34.14 -28.75 -0.46
CA SER A 24 34.16 -29.92 -1.37
C SER A 24 32.91 -30.78 -1.61
N GLY A 25 32.62 -31.03 -2.90
CA GLY A 25 31.70 -32.07 -3.37
C GLY A 25 31.15 -31.84 -4.78
N THR A 26 31.76 -32.50 -5.78
CA THR A 26 31.52 -32.46 -7.24
C THR A 26 30.34 -33.29 -7.76
N SER A 27 30.00 -33.06 -9.05
CA SER A 27 29.18 -33.86 -10.00
C SER A 27 27.68 -33.56 -9.97
N GLY A 28 26.96 -33.21 -11.06
CA GLY A 28 27.19 -33.37 -12.50
C GLY A 28 26.01 -34.17 -13.07
N THR A 29 25.16 -33.57 -13.91
CA THR A 29 24.64 -34.08 -15.20
C THR A 29 23.47 -33.27 -15.76
N THR A 30 23.58 -33.04 -17.07
CA THR A 30 22.69 -32.59 -18.14
C THR A 30 21.23 -33.07 -18.15
N GLY A 31 20.33 -32.21 -18.65
CA GLY A 31 19.01 -32.59 -19.17
C GLY A 31 18.29 -31.43 -19.87
N THR A 32 18.14 -31.51 -21.18
CA THR A 32 17.54 -30.54 -22.11
C THR A 32 16.00 -30.60 -22.20
N VAL A 33 15.43 -29.48 -22.66
CA VAL A 33 14.01 -29.05 -22.89
C VAL A 33 13.16 -29.99 -23.79
N PRO A 34 11.81 -29.87 -23.84
CA PRO A 34 11.10 -28.96 -24.77
C PRO A 34 9.84 -28.27 -24.17
N ASP A 35 9.67 -26.95 -24.28
CA ASP A 35 8.88 -26.18 -25.28
C ASP A 35 7.43 -26.66 -25.53
N ALA A 36 6.47 -25.80 -25.17
CA ALA A 36 5.08 -25.85 -25.61
C ALA A 36 4.51 -24.41 -25.61
N THR A 37 4.47 -23.82 -26.80
CA THR A 37 3.77 -22.58 -27.14
C THR A 37 2.37 -22.89 -27.67
N ALA A 38 1.33 -22.26 -27.11
CA ALA A 38 0.05 -21.88 -27.73
C ALA A 38 -0.93 -21.46 -26.61
N GLY A 39 -1.72 -20.40 -26.65
CA GLY A 39 -1.91 -19.30 -27.60
C GLY A 39 -2.83 -18.30 -26.89
N LYS A 40 -2.50 -17.00 -26.96
CA LYS A 40 -3.31 -15.94 -26.36
C LYS A 40 -3.86 -15.02 -27.45
N THR A 41 -5.13 -14.67 -27.26
CA THR A 41 -6.02 -13.99 -28.21
C THR A 41 -5.58 -12.56 -28.52
N ARG A 42 -5.83 -12.13 -29.76
CA ARG A 42 -5.44 -10.85 -30.39
C ARG A 42 -5.79 -9.58 -29.59
N ASN A 43 -6.69 -9.64 -28.60
CA ASN A 43 -7.04 -8.51 -27.73
C ASN A 43 -6.11 -8.33 -26.51
N GLU A 44 -5.33 -9.34 -26.11
CA GLU A 44 -4.31 -9.22 -25.03
C GLU A 44 -3.00 -8.60 -25.57
N GLN A 45 -2.79 -8.62 -26.89
CA GLN A 45 -1.62 -8.00 -27.54
C GLN A 45 -1.74 -6.46 -27.62
N GLU A 46 -2.94 -5.89 -27.61
CA GLU A 46 -3.13 -4.43 -27.65
C GLU A 46 -2.90 -3.76 -26.29
N GLN A 47 -3.15 -4.45 -25.17
CA GLN A 47 -2.78 -3.99 -23.82
C GLN A 47 -1.29 -4.19 -23.52
N ALA A 48 -0.66 -5.26 -24.01
CA ALA A 48 0.78 -5.47 -23.88
C ALA A 48 1.62 -4.53 -24.77
N ALA A 49 1.06 -4.02 -25.87
CA ALA A 49 1.76 -3.13 -26.79
C ALA A 49 2.00 -1.73 -26.20
N ALA A 50 1.14 -1.23 -25.30
CA ALA A 50 1.34 0.07 -24.65
C ALA A 50 2.45 0.02 -23.59
N ALA A 51 2.60 -1.10 -22.85
CA ALA A 51 3.69 -1.30 -21.90
C ALA A 51 5.04 -1.56 -22.59
N ASN A 52 5.05 -2.20 -23.77
CA ASN A 52 6.27 -2.44 -24.54
C ASN A 52 6.84 -1.19 -25.25
N GLN A 53 6.11 -0.07 -25.28
CA GLN A 53 6.67 1.20 -25.78
C GLN A 53 7.59 1.90 -24.76
N ALA A 54 7.56 1.51 -23.48
CA ALA A 54 8.57 1.96 -22.50
C ALA A 54 9.91 1.19 -22.65
N GLY A 55 9.88 0.03 -23.31
CA GLY A 55 11.02 -0.90 -23.40
C GLY A 55 11.74 -0.88 -24.74
N SER A 56 12.19 0.28 -25.24
CA SER A 56 13.17 0.37 -26.35
C SER A 56 13.72 1.79 -26.50
N ASN A 57 14.57 2.23 -25.58
CA ASN A 57 15.53 3.29 -25.92
C ASN A 57 16.89 3.01 -25.29
N SER A 58 17.64 2.13 -25.96
CA SER A 58 19.07 1.99 -25.73
C SER A 58 19.77 3.17 -26.39
N GLY A 59 19.99 4.23 -25.62
CA GLY A 59 20.73 5.42 -26.03
C GLY A 59 21.85 5.71 -25.05
N ASN A 60 23.08 5.40 -25.46
CA ASN A 60 24.31 5.73 -24.75
C ASN A 60 24.40 7.27 -24.58
N ALA A 61 24.39 7.79 -23.34
CA ALA A 61 24.46 9.23 -23.09
C ALA A 61 25.50 9.56 -22.00
N GLN A 62 26.74 9.79 -22.43
CA GLN A 62 27.61 10.80 -21.82
C GLN A 62 27.25 12.15 -22.45
N GLY A 63 26.69 13.08 -21.67
CA GLY A 63 26.42 14.45 -22.12
C GLY A 63 25.16 15.03 -21.49
N GLY A 64 25.29 16.17 -20.82
CA GLY A 64 24.20 16.84 -20.13
C GLY A 64 23.12 17.37 -21.08
N SER A 65 21.88 16.91 -20.86
CA SER A 65 20.64 17.59 -21.19
C SER A 65 19.54 17.02 -20.29
N ASP A 66 18.78 17.92 -19.66
CA ASP A 66 17.72 17.68 -18.67
C ASP A 66 16.74 16.55 -19.10
N SER A 67 16.79 15.39 -18.43
CA SER A 67 16.15 14.14 -18.88
C SER A 67 14.71 13.94 -18.38
N THR A 68 14.02 15.00 -17.97
CA THR A 68 12.65 14.93 -17.43
C THR A 68 11.56 14.82 -18.50
N ASP A 69 11.90 15.04 -19.78
CA ASP A 69 10.92 15.07 -20.87
C ASP A 69 10.50 13.68 -21.38
N ASN A 70 11.23 12.62 -21.00
CA ASN A 70 10.95 11.25 -21.43
C ASN A 70 10.02 10.47 -20.49
N ALA A 71 9.46 11.10 -19.47
CA ALA A 71 8.55 10.43 -18.53
C ALA A 71 7.21 10.09 -19.21
N VAL A 72 6.75 8.84 -19.07
CA VAL A 72 5.45 8.39 -19.58
C VAL A 72 4.34 9.19 -18.90
N ASN A 73 3.50 9.86 -19.68
CA ASN A 73 2.36 10.58 -19.12
C ASN A 73 1.29 9.56 -18.69
N LEU A 74 0.95 9.53 -17.40
CA LEU A 74 -0.07 8.60 -16.90
C LEU A 74 -1.41 8.79 -17.62
N LEU A 75 -1.74 10.01 -18.06
CA LEU A 75 -2.97 10.29 -18.82
C LEU A 75 -3.02 9.62 -20.20
N SER A 76 -1.90 9.13 -20.74
CA SER A 76 -1.91 8.35 -21.98
C SER A 76 -2.18 6.86 -21.75
N ILE A 77 -2.29 6.41 -20.50
CA ILE A 77 -2.55 5.02 -20.14
C ILE A 77 -4.07 4.81 -20.04
N ALA A 78 -4.57 3.74 -20.65
CA ALA A 78 -5.98 3.39 -20.56
C ALA A 78 -6.41 3.20 -19.10
N GLY A 79 -7.53 3.83 -18.70
CA GLY A 79 -8.01 3.83 -17.31
C GLY A 79 -7.45 4.96 -16.45
N CYS A 80 -6.39 5.65 -16.88
CA CYS A 80 -5.76 6.75 -16.17
C CYS A 80 -6.16 8.15 -16.68
N SER A 81 -7.13 8.26 -17.59
CA SER A 81 -7.65 9.54 -18.08
C SER A 81 -9.17 9.58 -17.97
N ASN A 82 -9.73 10.70 -17.49
CA ASN A 82 -11.15 10.98 -17.68
C ASN A 82 -11.33 11.87 -18.93
N ALA A 83 -12.37 11.63 -19.73
CA ALA A 83 -12.61 12.42 -20.96
C ALA A 83 -12.94 13.90 -20.68
N ALA A 84 -13.10 14.29 -19.42
CA ALA A 84 -13.54 15.60 -18.97
C ALA A 84 -12.41 16.50 -18.43
N SER A 85 -11.18 16.01 -18.28
CA SER A 85 -10.06 16.83 -17.77
C SER A 85 -8.68 16.34 -18.22
N ASN A 86 -7.69 17.23 -18.17
CA ASN A 86 -6.27 16.89 -18.38
C ASN A 86 -5.58 16.42 -17.07
N PHE A 87 -6.34 15.85 -16.13
CA PHE A 87 -5.87 15.42 -14.82
C PHE A 87 -6.25 13.96 -14.60
N LEU A 88 -5.54 13.30 -13.68
CA LEU A 88 -5.88 11.92 -13.31
C LEU A 88 -7.33 11.87 -12.83
N PRO A 89 -8.07 10.77 -13.10
CA PRO A 89 -9.41 10.60 -12.59
C PRO A 89 -9.34 10.73 -11.07
N ALA A 90 -10.12 11.66 -10.56
CA ALA A 90 -10.20 11.89 -9.14
C ALA A 90 -11.43 11.21 -8.57
N GLY A 91 -11.30 10.74 -7.33
CA GLY A 91 -12.24 9.79 -6.76
C GLY A 91 -11.61 8.42 -6.53
N LEU A 92 -12.19 7.73 -5.57
CA LEU A 92 -11.66 6.50 -5.00
C LEU A 92 -11.97 5.26 -5.87
N ASP A 93 -12.86 5.42 -6.86
CA ASP A 93 -13.26 4.40 -7.83
C ASP A 93 -12.56 4.58 -9.21
N GLY A 94 -11.56 5.47 -9.29
CA GLY A 94 -10.89 5.87 -10.53
C GLY A 94 -9.37 5.89 -10.46
N SER A 95 -8.76 5.12 -9.55
CA SER A 95 -7.30 5.11 -9.38
C SER A 95 -6.58 4.72 -10.67
N CYS A 96 -5.53 5.47 -11.01
CA CYS A 96 -4.69 5.13 -12.15
C CYS A 96 -3.74 4.00 -11.75
N GLU A 97 -3.95 2.81 -12.30
CA GLU A 97 -3.11 1.64 -12.08
C GLU A 97 -2.22 1.35 -13.28
N VAL A 98 -0.94 1.14 -13.01
CA VAL A 98 0.07 0.78 -14.01
C VAL A 98 0.84 -0.44 -13.52
N GLN A 99 0.88 -1.48 -14.34
CA GLN A 99 1.73 -2.65 -14.08
C GLN A 99 2.94 -2.65 -14.99
N GLY A 100 4.08 -3.06 -14.45
CA GLY A 100 5.34 -3.08 -15.18
C GLY A 100 6.32 -4.11 -14.63
N VAL A 101 7.43 -4.28 -15.34
CA VAL A 101 8.53 -5.14 -14.93
C VAL A 101 9.82 -4.34 -15.00
N ILE A 102 10.53 -4.25 -13.87
CA ILE A 102 11.77 -3.47 -13.77
C ILE A 102 12.95 -4.38 -13.47
N SER A 103 14.06 -4.18 -14.20
CA SER A 103 15.30 -4.94 -14.03
C SER A 103 16.37 -4.16 -13.27
N ARG A 104 17.51 -4.82 -12.98
CA ARG A 104 18.66 -4.16 -12.34
C ARG A 104 19.14 -2.98 -13.19
N ARG A 105 19.25 -1.80 -12.56
CA ARG A 105 19.73 -0.53 -13.15
C ARG A 105 18.77 0.16 -14.12
N GLU A 106 17.54 -0.34 -14.26
CA GLU A 106 16.48 0.37 -14.97
C GLU A 106 15.79 1.38 -14.04
N VAL A 107 15.21 2.41 -14.66
CA VAL A 107 14.38 3.41 -13.99
C VAL A 107 13.16 3.64 -14.88
N ASP A 108 11.98 3.33 -14.36
CA ASP A 108 10.73 3.71 -15.00
C ASP A 108 10.31 5.08 -14.49
N LEU A 109 10.01 5.99 -15.41
CA LEU A 109 9.62 7.38 -15.12
C LEU A 109 8.20 7.64 -15.60
N PHE A 110 7.34 8.07 -14.68
CA PHE A 110 5.97 8.48 -14.98
C PHE A 110 5.77 9.95 -14.64
N SER A 111 4.85 10.60 -15.33
CA SER A 111 4.46 11.98 -15.03
C SER A 111 2.95 12.16 -15.06
N PHE A 112 2.46 13.07 -14.23
CA PHE A 112 1.08 13.53 -14.24
C PHE A 112 1.04 14.98 -13.76
N ASN A 113 -0.05 15.66 -14.07
CA ASN A 113 -0.27 17.04 -13.63
C ASN A 113 -1.31 17.07 -12.52
N LEU A 114 -1.12 17.95 -11.55
CA LEU A 114 -2.17 18.34 -10.60
C LEU A 114 -2.60 19.78 -10.86
N PRO A 115 -3.91 20.07 -10.79
CA PRO A 115 -4.42 21.42 -11.01
C PRO A 115 -4.01 22.37 -9.88
N GLN A 116 -4.04 23.67 -10.18
CA GLN A 116 -4.02 24.72 -9.18
C GLN A 116 -5.25 24.58 -8.28
N ALA A 117 -5.04 24.49 -6.99
CA ALA A 117 -6.12 24.31 -6.05
C ALA A 117 -6.81 25.66 -5.75
N THR A 118 -8.12 25.71 -5.97
CA THR A 118 -8.98 26.88 -5.73
C THR A 118 -9.80 26.70 -4.45
N ASN A 119 -10.43 27.78 -3.95
CA ASN A 119 -11.23 27.71 -2.72
C ASN A 119 -12.40 26.71 -2.79
N ASP A 120 -12.93 26.43 -3.99
CA ASP A 120 -14.07 25.53 -4.21
C ASP A 120 -13.65 24.09 -4.60
N THR A 121 -12.34 23.77 -4.65
CA THR A 121 -11.83 22.50 -5.23
C THR A 121 -10.85 21.69 -4.36
N ARG A 122 -10.72 21.95 -3.05
CA ARG A 122 -9.79 21.16 -2.21
C ARG A 122 -10.51 20.01 -1.50
N PRO A 123 -9.88 18.83 -1.32
CA PRO A 123 -8.43 18.54 -1.25
C PRO A 123 -7.95 17.36 -2.11
N TYR A 124 -7.06 17.63 -3.07
CA TYR A 124 -6.24 16.59 -3.68
C TYR A 124 -5.29 16.02 -2.63
N ARG A 125 -5.37 14.73 -2.39
CA ARG A 125 -4.34 13.96 -1.71
C ARG A 125 -3.66 13.10 -2.77
N LEU A 126 -2.35 12.89 -2.66
CA LEU A 126 -1.67 11.98 -3.57
C LEU A 126 -1.27 10.74 -2.80
N LEU A 127 -1.85 9.60 -3.16
CA LEU A 127 -1.42 8.29 -2.68
C LEU A 127 -0.75 7.56 -3.82
N LEU A 128 0.52 7.19 -3.62
CA LEU A 128 1.30 6.37 -4.55
C LEU A 128 1.61 5.05 -3.89
N ILE A 129 1.07 3.96 -4.43
CA ILE A 129 1.30 2.62 -3.92
C ILE A 129 2.12 1.86 -4.94
N LEU A 130 3.27 1.34 -4.53
CA LEU A 130 4.10 0.41 -5.29
C LEU A 130 4.02 -0.96 -4.66
N ARG A 131 3.42 -1.94 -5.34
CA ARG A 131 3.39 -3.34 -4.89
C ARG A 131 4.35 -4.19 -5.71
N SER A 132 5.24 -4.94 -5.05
CA SER A 132 6.18 -5.87 -5.69
C SER A 132 5.78 -7.32 -5.41
N VAL A 133 5.66 -8.14 -6.46
CA VAL A 133 5.23 -9.54 -6.37
C VAL A 133 6.40 -10.54 -6.43
N ASP A 134 7.52 -10.14 -7.04
CA ASP A 134 8.71 -11.01 -7.20
C ASP A 134 10.01 -10.18 -7.19
N GLY A 135 10.36 -9.61 -6.04
CA GLY A 135 11.59 -8.83 -5.87
C GLY A 135 11.38 -7.55 -5.08
N ASP A 136 12.30 -6.61 -5.24
CA ASP A 136 12.26 -5.30 -4.62
C ASP A 136 12.31 -4.18 -5.67
N ALA A 137 11.76 -3.03 -5.31
CA ALA A 137 11.84 -1.82 -6.10
C ALA A 137 11.66 -0.61 -5.17
N GLN A 138 12.33 0.49 -5.49
CA GLN A 138 12.21 1.74 -4.78
C GLN A 138 11.23 2.65 -5.53
N LEU A 139 10.30 3.23 -4.77
CA LEU A 139 9.44 4.32 -5.23
C LEU A 139 10.06 5.67 -4.84
N GLY A 140 10.14 6.59 -5.79
CA GLY A 140 10.54 7.98 -5.58
C GLY A 140 9.54 8.95 -6.21
N LEU A 141 9.34 10.10 -5.58
CA LEU A 141 8.45 11.16 -6.04
C LEU A 141 9.19 12.50 -6.05
N SER A 142 9.21 13.17 -7.21
CA SER A 142 9.64 14.56 -7.34
C SER A 142 8.43 15.49 -7.35
N ILE A 143 8.44 16.46 -6.43
CA ILE A 143 7.40 17.48 -6.28
C ILE A 143 7.83 18.71 -7.10
N PRO A 144 6.96 19.27 -7.96
CA PRO A 144 7.27 20.49 -8.70
C PRO A 144 7.50 21.66 -7.74
N THR A 145 8.52 22.47 -8.01
CA THR A 145 8.74 23.70 -7.24
C THR A 145 7.78 24.81 -7.68
N PRO A 146 7.49 25.82 -6.85
CA PRO A 146 6.68 26.98 -7.24
C PRO A 146 7.19 27.75 -8.48
N GLN A 147 8.45 27.52 -8.90
CA GLN A 147 9.04 28.09 -10.11
C GLN A 147 8.82 27.22 -11.37
N GLY A 148 8.09 26.11 -11.28
CA GLY A 148 7.69 25.27 -12.42
C GLY A 148 8.74 24.25 -12.86
N THR A 149 9.87 24.11 -12.15
CA THR A 149 10.86 23.07 -12.42
C THR A 149 10.69 21.90 -11.45
N SER A 150 10.58 20.69 -11.98
CA SER A 150 10.57 19.44 -11.21
C SER A 150 11.96 18.81 -11.31
N PRO A 151 12.75 18.75 -10.22
CA PRO A 151 14.09 18.16 -10.27
C PRO A 151 14.03 16.67 -10.63
N VAL A 152 14.94 16.22 -11.50
CA VAL A 152 15.12 14.81 -11.87
C VAL A 152 15.17 13.94 -10.60
N PRO A 153 14.46 12.78 -10.52
CA PRO A 153 14.35 11.92 -9.33
C PRO A 153 15.64 11.33 -8.70
N ASP A 154 16.84 11.84 -9.00
CA ASP A 154 18.12 11.37 -8.43
C ASP A 154 18.93 12.52 -7.75
N THR A 155 18.43 13.76 -7.76
CA THR A 155 19.04 14.91 -7.08
C THR A 155 18.41 15.20 -5.70
N ILE A 156 19.21 14.96 -4.67
CA ILE A 156 18.92 15.11 -3.23
C ILE A 156 18.50 16.56 -2.90
N GLY A 157 17.19 16.82 -2.76
CA GLY A 157 16.72 18.14 -2.30
C GLY A 157 15.21 18.33 -2.14
N THR A 158 14.39 17.71 -2.99
CA THR A 158 12.90 17.91 -3.02
C THR A 158 12.13 16.61 -3.26
N GLN A 159 12.74 15.47 -2.89
CA GLN A 159 12.22 14.14 -3.19
C GLN A 159 11.75 13.40 -1.95
N VAL A 160 10.63 12.70 -2.09
CA VAL A 160 10.20 11.69 -1.13
C VAL A 160 10.62 10.34 -1.67
N TYR A 161 11.40 9.60 -0.89
CA TYR A 161 11.79 8.23 -1.18
C TYR A 161 11.24 7.32 -0.10
N SER A 162 10.76 6.14 -0.50
CA SER A 162 10.65 5.03 0.44
C SER A 162 11.91 4.18 0.38
N THR A 163 12.43 3.81 1.55
CA THR A 163 13.68 3.05 1.70
C THR A 163 13.47 1.56 2.00
N GLU A 164 12.25 1.03 1.85
CA GLU A 164 11.95 -0.32 2.32
C GLU A 164 12.01 -1.43 1.24
N ILE A 165 12.53 -2.57 1.68
CA ILE A 165 12.62 -3.86 0.95
C ILE A 165 11.32 -4.65 1.20
N THR A 166 10.17 -4.05 0.91
CA THR A 166 8.86 -4.65 1.22
C THR A 166 8.07 -4.96 -0.04
N THR A 167 7.09 -5.86 0.08
CA THR A 167 6.12 -6.20 -0.97
C THR A 167 5.19 -5.05 -1.33
N GLU A 168 5.18 -3.99 -0.51
CA GLU A 168 4.34 -2.80 -0.69
C GLU A 168 5.05 -1.57 -0.10
N VAL A 169 5.07 -0.49 -0.88
CA VAL A 169 5.68 0.79 -0.56
C VAL A 169 4.66 1.89 -0.84
N ILE A 170 4.50 2.82 0.10
CA ILE A 170 3.52 3.90 -0.01
C ILE A 170 4.23 5.24 0.13
N ILE A 171 4.04 6.14 -0.84
CA ILE A 171 4.34 7.56 -0.70
C ILE A 171 3.02 8.30 -0.66
N GLU A 172 2.88 9.18 0.33
CA GLU A 172 1.66 9.92 0.51
C GLU A 172 1.97 11.39 0.75
N LEU A 173 1.32 12.26 -0.03
CA LEU A 173 1.43 13.70 0.12
C LEU A 173 0.10 14.26 0.63
N PRO A 174 0.11 14.90 1.81
CA PRO A 174 -1.09 15.51 2.35
C PRO A 174 -1.49 16.72 1.50
N TRP A 175 -2.78 17.05 1.58
CA TRP A 175 -3.36 18.04 0.68
C TRP A 175 -2.69 19.40 0.75
N PHE A 176 -2.18 19.83 1.92
CA PHE A 176 -1.52 21.12 2.09
C PHE A 176 -0.16 21.21 1.38
N VAL A 177 0.50 20.07 1.12
CA VAL A 177 1.73 20.02 0.30
C VAL A 177 1.36 20.13 -1.17
N VAL A 178 0.41 19.31 -1.62
CA VAL A 178 -0.07 19.29 -3.01
C VAL A 178 -0.66 20.66 -3.41
N ALA A 179 -1.42 21.24 -2.48
CA ALA A 179 -2.00 22.57 -2.52
C ALA A 179 -1.06 23.70 -2.91
N GLN A 180 0.20 23.60 -2.51
CA GLN A 180 1.23 24.63 -2.66
C GLN A 180 2.16 24.33 -3.84
N ASN A 181 2.06 23.11 -4.42
CA ASN A 181 2.96 22.62 -5.45
C ASN A 181 2.18 22.08 -6.68
N PRO A 182 1.37 22.93 -7.33
CA PRO A 182 0.65 22.58 -8.56
C PRO A 182 1.63 22.37 -9.73
N GLY A 183 1.23 21.57 -10.72
CA GLY A 183 2.03 21.32 -11.93
C GLY A 183 2.45 19.86 -12.10
N ARG A 184 3.60 19.65 -12.76
CA ARG A 184 4.07 18.33 -13.22
C ARG A 184 4.83 17.59 -12.12
N TYR A 185 4.25 16.48 -11.65
CA TYR A 185 4.91 15.54 -10.76
C TYR A 185 5.62 14.47 -11.56
N LEU A 186 6.75 13.97 -11.03
CA LEU A 186 7.47 12.82 -11.59
C LEU A 186 7.53 11.70 -10.57
N ILE A 187 7.15 10.50 -11.00
CA ILE A 187 7.29 9.26 -10.22
C ILE A 187 8.44 8.48 -10.84
N SER A 188 9.31 7.96 -9.99
CA SER A 188 10.37 7.03 -10.39
C SER A 188 10.19 5.70 -9.68
N ILE A 189 10.33 4.62 -10.44
CA ILE A 189 10.47 3.27 -9.91
C ILE A 189 11.87 2.81 -10.31
N SER A 190 12.69 2.43 -9.33
CA SER A 190 14.11 2.20 -9.57
C SER A 190 14.72 1.21 -8.59
N ARG A 191 16.04 0.99 -8.73
CA ARG A 191 16.89 0.25 -7.78
C ARG A 191 16.41 -1.16 -7.44
N ALA A 192 15.73 -1.82 -8.38
CA ALA A 192 15.40 -3.23 -8.24
C ALA A 192 16.67 -4.08 -8.21
N ARG A 193 16.86 -4.91 -7.17
CA ARG A 193 18.00 -5.83 -7.05
C ARG A 193 17.76 -7.13 -7.82
N ARG A 194 16.55 -7.39 -8.27
CA ARG A 194 16.20 -8.49 -9.19
C ARG A 194 15.17 -7.97 -10.18
N ARG A 195 14.83 -8.78 -11.17
CA ARG A 195 13.73 -8.45 -12.06
C ARG A 195 12.44 -8.51 -11.24
N SER A 196 11.77 -7.39 -11.07
CA SER A 196 10.61 -7.24 -10.18
C SER A 196 9.38 -6.84 -10.98
N ILE A 197 8.25 -7.51 -10.71
CA ILE A 197 6.94 -7.08 -11.21
C ILE A 197 6.38 -6.08 -10.22
N TYR A 198 5.94 -4.93 -10.72
CA TYR A 198 5.34 -3.91 -9.88
C TYR A 198 3.94 -3.49 -10.35
N MET A 199 3.16 -2.97 -9.41
CA MET A 199 1.92 -2.22 -9.67
C MET A 199 2.03 -0.86 -8.99
N LEU A 200 1.91 0.21 -9.77
CA LEU A 200 1.83 1.59 -9.33
C LEU A 200 0.35 2.03 -9.35
N GLN A 201 -0.17 2.46 -8.22
CA GLN A 201 -1.51 3.06 -8.12
C GLN A 201 -1.38 4.52 -7.72
N VAL A 202 -2.05 5.41 -8.45
CA VAL A 202 -2.13 6.84 -8.15
C VAL A 202 -3.57 7.23 -7.86
N GLU A 203 -3.82 7.71 -6.64
CA GLU A 203 -5.11 8.22 -6.24
C GLU A 203 -5.07 9.72 -6.00
N THR A 204 -6.08 10.42 -6.52
CA THR A 204 -6.31 11.84 -6.29
C THR A 204 -7.72 12.05 -5.77
N PRO A 205 -8.00 11.99 -4.45
CA PRO A 205 -9.36 12.12 -3.95
C PRO A 205 -9.96 13.51 -4.26
N PHE A 206 -11.22 13.53 -4.69
CA PHE A 206 -12.10 14.70 -4.55
C PHE A 206 -12.84 14.56 -3.23
N ASN A 207 -12.48 15.37 -2.24
CA ASN A 207 -12.97 15.14 -0.89
C ASN A 207 -14.07 16.14 -0.52
N ASN A 208 -15.27 15.91 -1.03
CA ASN A 208 -16.51 16.29 -0.33
C ASN A 208 -17.17 15.07 0.34
N VAL A 209 -16.61 13.89 0.11
CA VAL A 209 -17.08 12.64 0.69
C VAL A 209 -16.78 12.63 2.19
N ARG A 210 -17.74 12.15 2.97
CA ARG A 210 -17.66 11.96 4.41
C ARG A 210 -17.97 10.50 4.75
N LEU A 211 -17.46 10.02 5.88
CA LEU A 211 -17.68 8.64 6.30
C LEU A 211 -19.18 8.35 6.48
N ALA A 212 -19.67 7.32 5.80
CA ALA A 212 -21.07 6.91 5.88
C ALA A 212 -21.40 6.26 7.23
N GLU A 213 -22.66 6.38 7.67
CA GLU A 213 -23.14 5.89 8.98
C GLU A 213 -22.83 4.41 9.30
N PRO A 214 -22.96 3.45 8.36
CA PRO A 214 -22.61 2.05 8.64
C PRO A 214 -21.17 1.89 9.12
N ASP A 215 -20.24 2.56 8.46
CA ASP A 215 -18.82 2.46 8.76
C ASP A 215 -18.44 3.33 9.96
N LEU A 216 -19.10 4.49 10.11
CA LEU A 216 -18.99 5.33 11.30
C LEU A 216 -19.32 4.54 12.57
N THR A 217 -20.34 3.67 12.52
CA THR A 217 -20.71 2.80 13.65
C THR A 217 -19.59 1.81 13.97
N ALA A 218 -19.05 1.13 12.95
CA ALA A 218 -17.93 0.20 13.13
C ALA A 218 -16.68 0.90 13.72
N ILE A 219 -16.37 2.13 13.29
CA ILE A 219 -15.25 2.89 13.84
C ILE A 219 -15.51 3.38 15.27
N LYS A 220 -16.75 3.74 15.64
CA LYS A 220 -17.12 4.05 17.04
C LYS A 220 -16.94 2.85 17.95
N ASP A 221 -17.34 1.67 17.49
CA ASP A 221 -17.15 0.43 18.24
C ASP A 221 -15.67 0.07 18.35
N LEU A 222 -14.90 0.23 17.27
CA LEU A 222 -13.45 0.01 17.28
C LEU A 222 -12.77 0.92 18.31
N HIS A 223 -13.10 2.21 18.30
CA HIS A 223 -12.59 3.16 19.29
C HIS A 223 -12.94 2.70 20.71
N THR A 224 -14.20 2.31 20.96
CA THR A 224 -14.65 1.85 22.28
C THR A 224 -13.96 0.57 22.73
N ALA A 225 -13.74 -0.38 21.82
CA ALA A 225 -13.15 -1.67 22.13
C ALA A 225 -11.63 -1.64 22.30
N CYS A 226 -10.94 -0.74 21.56
CA CYS A 226 -9.50 -0.79 21.37
C CYS A 226 -8.72 0.43 21.89
N CYS A 227 -9.39 1.50 22.30
CA CYS A 227 -8.77 2.70 22.88
C CYS A 227 -8.91 2.74 24.41
N VAL A 228 -8.65 1.61 25.07
CA VAL A 228 -8.69 1.45 26.54
C VAL A 228 -7.33 1.74 27.21
N GLU A 229 -7.23 1.61 28.53
CA GLU A 229 -5.97 1.81 29.28
C GLU A 229 -4.81 1.02 28.66
N GLY A 230 -3.70 1.71 28.36
CA GLY A 230 -2.57 1.24 27.56
C GLY A 230 -2.58 1.74 26.11
N GLY A 231 -3.72 1.61 25.41
CA GLY A 231 -3.93 2.17 24.06
C GLY A 231 -4.24 3.67 24.07
N ALA A 232 -4.69 4.17 25.23
CA ALA A 232 -4.98 5.57 25.53
C ALA A 232 -3.76 6.53 25.49
N THR A 233 -2.58 6.06 25.07
CA THR A 233 -1.41 6.91 24.80
C THR A 233 -1.16 7.15 23.32
N SER A 234 -1.84 6.39 22.43
CA SER A 234 -1.71 6.59 20.99
C SER A 234 -2.39 7.87 20.53
N SER A 235 -1.81 8.56 19.55
CA SER A 235 -2.44 9.72 18.89
C SER A 235 -3.74 9.33 18.19
N LEU A 236 -3.83 8.09 17.67
CA LEU A 236 -5.06 7.57 17.08
C LEU A 236 -6.22 7.62 18.09
N CYS A 237 -6.01 7.09 19.30
CA CYS A 237 -7.03 7.04 20.33
C CYS A 237 -7.26 8.37 21.06
N THR A 238 -6.23 9.19 21.23
CA THR A 238 -6.33 10.42 22.06
C THR A 238 -6.70 11.67 21.28
N GLN A 239 -6.41 11.70 19.98
CA GLN A 239 -6.57 12.91 19.17
C GLN A 239 -7.39 12.65 17.91
N PHE A 240 -7.03 11.65 17.11
CA PHE A 240 -7.60 11.46 15.78
C PHE A 240 -9.03 10.92 15.82
N LEU A 241 -9.26 9.75 16.40
CA LEU A 241 -10.60 9.16 16.48
C LEU A 241 -11.59 10.04 17.27
N PRO A 242 -11.22 10.64 18.43
CA PRO A 242 -12.13 11.55 19.13
C PRO A 242 -12.59 12.75 18.28
N ARG A 243 -11.71 13.30 17.43
CA ARG A 243 -12.06 14.39 16.51
C ARG A 243 -12.95 13.89 15.38
N ALA A 244 -12.57 12.79 14.72
CA ALA A 244 -13.33 12.21 13.63
C ALA A 244 -14.74 11.73 14.03
N LEU A 245 -14.90 11.27 15.27
CA LEU A 245 -16.16 10.76 15.79
C LEU A 245 -17.05 11.86 16.41
N ALA A 246 -16.61 13.12 16.44
CA ALA A 246 -17.39 14.22 16.99
C ALA A 246 -18.61 14.55 16.10
N PRO A 247 -19.78 14.89 16.66
CA PRO A 247 -21.01 15.12 15.90
C PRO A 247 -20.94 16.21 14.82
N ASN A 248 -20.02 17.16 14.95
CA ASN A 248 -19.83 18.29 14.03
C ASN A 248 -18.33 18.49 13.72
N HIS A 249 -17.61 17.40 13.45
CA HIS A 249 -16.19 17.49 13.09
C HIS A 249 -16.00 18.22 11.76
N SER A 250 -14.89 18.97 11.66
CA SER A 250 -14.54 19.65 10.42
C SER A 250 -14.27 18.63 9.33
N ASP A 251 -14.35 19.09 8.10
CA ASP A 251 -13.98 18.32 6.92
C ASP A 251 -12.58 17.69 7.04
N ASP A 252 -11.59 18.41 7.59
CA ASP A 252 -10.23 17.91 7.82
C ASP A 252 -10.13 16.78 8.86
N ASP A 253 -11.15 16.64 9.71
CA ASP A 253 -11.21 15.63 10.76
C ASP A 253 -11.99 14.36 10.32
N ASP A 254 -12.61 14.35 9.14
CA ASP A 254 -13.37 13.19 8.65
C ASP A 254 -12.42 12.06 8.20
N LEU A 255 -12.72 10.82 8.57
CA LEU A 255 -11.89 9.64 8.29
C LEU A 255 -11.65 9.40 6.79
N CYS A 256 -12.60 9.74 5.91
CA CYS A 256 -12.39 9.66 4.46
C CYS A 256 -11.36 10.69 3.95
N ARG A 257 -10.97 11.64 4.81
CA ARG A 257 -9.95 12.66 4.55
C ARG A 257 -8.66 12.44 5.32
N MET A 258 -8.61 11.42 6.16
CA MET A 258 -7.45 11.07 6.97
C MET A 258 -6.64 9.94 6.35
N THR A 259 -5.33 10.06 6.47
CA THR A 259 -4.38 9.08 5.96
C THR A 259 -4.01 8.04 7.02
N PRO A 260 -3.76 6.76 6.64
CA PRO A 260 -3.90 6.19 5.29
C PRO A 260 -5.27 5.54 5.03
N MET A 261 -6.35 6.08 5.60
CA MET A 261 -7.70 5.61 5.30
C MET A 261 -8.12 6.08 3.91
N THR A 262 -8.93 5.26 3.24
CA THR A 262 -9.55 5.59 1.95
C THR A 262 -11.01 5.16 2.00
N CYS A 263 -11.89 5.92 1.36
CA CYS A 263 -13.30 5.58 1.20
C CYS A 263 -13.62 5.23 -0.27
N ASN A 264 -14.86 5.02 -0.68
CA ASN A 264 -15.31 5.08 -2.07
C ASN A 264 -16.16 6.35 -2.30
N SER A 265 -16.75 6.55 -3.48
CA SER A 265 -17.62 7.71 -3.73
C SER A 265 -18.83 7.83 -2.78
N ASP A 266 -19.27 6.71 -2.21
CA ASP A 266 -20.41 6.63 -1.28
C ASP A 266 -20.01 6.87 0.18
N GLY A 267 -18.73 7.17 0.45
CA GLY A 267 -18.22 7.36 1.81
C GLY A 267 -18.03 6.07 2.60
N ARG A 268 -17.98 4.91 1.92
CA ARG A 268 -17.67 3.62 2.53
C ARG A 268 -16.16 3.38 2.56
N LEU A 269 -15.60 2.92 3.67
CA LEU A 269 -14.18 2.61 3.82
C LEU A 269 -13.78 1.49 2.86
N THR A 270 -12.82 1.79 1.99
CA THR A 270 -12.16 0.83 1.09
C THR A 270 -10.81 0.39 1.65
N GLN A 271 -10.16 1.22 2.45
CA GLN A 271 -8.93 0.89 3.17
C GLN A 271 -8.99 1.41 4.61
N LEU A 272 -8.78 0.49 5.55
CA LEU A 272 -8.52 0.79 6.95
C LEU A 272 -7.10 0.32 7.27
N ALA A 273 -6.15 1.25 7.17
CA ALA A 273 -4.75 1.00 7.44
C ALA A 273 -4.32 1.77 8.70
N VAL A 274 -4.26 1.07 9.82
CA VAL A 274 -3.87 1.61 11.13
C VAL A 274 -2.76 0.77 11.75
N ALA A 275 -1.81 0.34 10.91
CA ALA A 275 -0.61 -0.35 11.35
C ALA A 275 0.17 0.50 12.37
N GLN A 276 0.67 -0.15 13.44
CA GLN A 276 1.45 0.49 14.50
C GLN A 276 0.74 1.69 15.13
N ALA A 277 -0.60 1.71 15.12
CA ALA A 277 -1.38 2.83 15.65
C ALA A 277 -1.57 2.77 17.17
N GLY A 278 -1.00 1.76 17.84
CA GLY A 278 -1.09 1.63 19.30
C GLY A 278 -2.47 1.21 19.79
N LEU A 279 -3.26 0.52 18.94
CA LEU A 279 -4.53 -0.07 19.35
C LEU A 279 -4.29 -1.23 20.31
N ILE A 280 -5.07 -1.27 21.39
CA ILE A 280 -5.07 -2.35 22.39
C ILE A 280 -6.50 -2.83 22.55
N CYS A 281 -6.84 -3.94 21.89
CA CYS A 281 -8.16 -4.56 21.91
C CYS A 281 -8.15 -5.79 22.84
N PRO A 282 -8.31 -5.66 24.17
CA PRO A 282 -8.16 -6.79 25.10
C PRO A 282 -9.20 -7.91 24.90
N ARG A 283 -10.31 -7.61 24.19
CA ARG A 283 -11.39 -8.54 23.87
C ARG A 283 -11.51 -8.82 22.37
N GLY A 284 -10.45 -8.55 21.61
CA GLY A 284 -10.49 -8.61 20.16
C GLY A 284 -11.23 -7.45 19.51
N LEU A 285 -11.32 -7.51 18.18
CA LEU A 285 -12.05 -6.53 17.38
C LEU A 285 -13.57 -6.68 17.58
N PRO A 286 -14.34 -5.58 17.55
CA PRO A 286 -15.79 -5.65 17.62
C PRO A 286 -16.38 -6.31 16.36
N SER A 287 -17.50 -7.02 16.51
CA SER A 287 -18.14 -7.72 15.39
C SER A 287 -18.65 -6.79 14.29
N SER A 288 -18.92 -5.52 14.60
CA SER A 288 -19.29 -4.50 13.61
C SER A 288 -18.19 -4.24 12.57
N MET A 289 -16.93 -4.63 12.83
CA MET A 289 -15.88 -4.63 11.81
C MET A 289 -16.22 -5.50 10.61
N SER A 290 -17.06 -6.53 10.77
CA SER A 290 -17.56 -7.37 9.67
C SER A 290 -18.54 -6.67 8.73
N GLN A 291 -18.99 -5.44 9.06
CA GLN A 291 -19.98 -4.69 8.27
C GLN A 291 -19.34 -3.69 7.30
N LEU A 292 -18.01 -3.60 7.27
CA LEU A 292 -17.25 -2.75 6.34
C LEU A 292 -17.24 -3.38 4.94
N ASP A 293 -18.40 -3.47 4.30
CA ASP A 293 -18.64 -4.26 3.08
C ASP A 293 -17.78 -3.87 1.87
N ALA A 294 -17.40 -2.59 1.77
CA ALA A 294 -16.55 -2.05 0.71
C ALA A 294 -15.05 -2.20 0.99
N LEU A 295 -14.67 -2.73 2.16
CA LEU A 295 -13.28 -2.80 2.60
C LEU A 295 -12.49 -3.78 1.74
N THR A 296 -11.54 -3.27 0.97
CA THR A 296 -10.61 -4.07 0.16
C THR A 296 -9.31 -4.36 0.90
N THR A 297 -8.91 -3.47 1.82
CA THR A 297 -7.65 -3.59 2.55
C THR A 297 -7.87 -3.31 4.04
N LEU A 298 -7.53 -4.30 4.86
CA LEU A 298 -7.47 -4.22 6.31
C LEU A 298 -6.01 -4.39 6.76
N ASP A 299 -5.41 -3.33 7.28
CA ASP A 299 -4.07 -3.38 7.86
C ASP A 299 -4.11 -2.97 9.34
N LEU A 300 -3.92 -3.97 10.20
CA LEU A 300 -3.86 -3.83 11.66
C LEU A 300 -2.50 -4.24 12.21
N ALA A 301 -1.48 -4.37 11.36
CA ALA A 301 -0.14 -4.83 11.73
C ALA A 301 0.40 -4.11 12.96
N PHE A 302 1.12 -4.83 13.83
CA PHE A 302 1.78 -4.25 15.01
C PHE A 302 0.86 -3.52 16.01
N ASN A 303 -0.39 -3.93 16.11
CA ASN A 303 -1.28 -3.55 17.21
C ASN A 303 -1.46 -4.71 18.18
N PHE A 304 -2.02 -4.47 19.37
CA PHE A 304 -2.35 -5.55 20.29
C PHE A 304 -3.82 -5.91 20.17
N ILE A 305 -4.15 -6.86 19.29
CA ILE A 305 -5.54 -7.28 19.04
C ILE A 305 -5.93 -8.47 19.92
N ASN A 306 -4.99 -9.39 20.19
CA ASN A 306 -5.13 -10.47 21.17
C ASN A 306 -6.49 -11.23 21.08
N MET A 307 -6.76 -11.82 19.91
CA MET A 307 -7.96 -12.61 19.63
C MET A 307 -7.60 -13.92 18.92
N SER A 308 -8.53 -14.88 18.89
CA SER A 308 -8.27 -16.14 18.22
C SER A 308 -8.34 -16.02 16.70
N THR A 309 -7.66 -16.95 16.02
CA THR A 309 -7.77 -17.19 14.58
C THR A 309 -9.21 -17.49 14.13
N ALA A 310 -10.00 -18.16 14.96
CA ALA A 310 -11.43 -18.41 14.68
C ALA A 310 -12.27 -17.12 14.74
N ASP A 311 -11.98 -16.22 15.69
CA ASP A 311 -12.71 -14.96 15.83
C ASP A 311 -12.41 -14.00 14.66
N ILE A 312 -11.14 -13.88 14.25
CA ILE A 312 -10.77 -13.01 13.12
C ILE A 312 -11.32 -13.56 11.80
N THR A 313 -11.48 -14.88 11.69
CA THR A 313 -12.15 -15.53 10.56
C THR A 313 -13.60 -15.07 10.42
N GLN A 314 -14.34 -14.92 11.52
CA GLN A 314 -15.73 -14.42 11.46
C GLN A 314 -15.79 -13.00 10.91
N ILE A 315 -14.82 -12.15 11.26
CA ILE A 315 -14.74 -10.78 10.73
C ILE A 315 -14.42 -10.82 9.23
N ILE A 316 -13.37 -11.55 8.83
CA ILE A 316 -12.93 -11.65 7.42
C ILE A 316 -14.04 -12.25 6.54
N ALA A 317 -14.80 -13.22 7.03
CA ALA A 317 -15.90 -13.84 6.30
C ALA A 317 -17.05 -12.85 6.02
N GLY A 318 -17.22 -11.81 6.85
CA GLY A 318 -18.22 -10.77 6.64
C GLY A 318 -17.81 -9.67 5.67
N LEU A 319 -16.57 -9.67 5.17
CA LEU A 319 -16.02 -8.61 4.31
C LEU A 319 -15.97 -9.05 2.83
N PRO A 320 -17.05 -8.87 2.05
CA PRO A 320 -17.20 -9.44 0.71
C PRO A 320 -16.27 -8.84 -0.35
N ALA A 321 -15.67 -7.67 -0.10
CA ALA A 321 -14.74 -7.02 -1.01
C ALA A 321 -13.27 -7.18 -0.60
N LEU A 322 -12.98 -7.87 0.52
CA LEU A 322 -11.66 -7.89 1.11
C LEU A 322 -10.66 -8.62 0.22
N GLN A 323 -9.59 -7.94 -0.16
CA GLN A 323 -8.50 -8.48 -0.97
C GLN A 323 -7.23 -8.66 -0.17
N ASN A 324 -6.95 -7.75 0.78
CA ASN A 324 -5.72 -7.71 1.55
C ASN A 324 -6.01 -7.66 3.05
N ALA A 325 -5.51 -8.64 3.79
CA ALA A 325 -5.54 -8.69 5.24
C ALA A 325 -4.11 -8.78 5.81
N PHE A 326 -3.64 -7.68 6.40
CA PHE A 326 -2.33 -7.60 7.04
C PHE A 326 -2.50 -7.58 8.56
N LEU A 327 -2.16 -8.70 9.20
CA LEU A 327 -2.40 -8.97 10.62
C LEU A 327 -1.11 -9.39 11.34
N ARG A 328 0.05 -9.01 10.79
CA ARG A 328 1.37 -9.35 11.36
C ARG A 328 1.54 -8.78 12.77
N TYR A 329 2.11 -9.56 13.68
CA TYR A 329 2.40 -9.14 15.06
C TYR A 329 1.19 -8.51 15.77
N THR A 330 0.01 -9.16 15.67
CA THR A 330 -1.22 -8.69 16.32
C THR A 330 -1.60 -9.46 17.58
N GLY A 331 -0.83 -10.51 17.91
CA GLY A 331 -1.10 -11.39 19.03
C GLY A 331 -2.20 -12.42 18.75
N LEU A 332 -2.51 -12.69 17.47
CA LEU A 332 -3.47 -13.74 17.11
C LEU A 332 -2.99 -15.10 17.61
N ASP A 333 -3.90 -15.92 18.13
CA ASP A 333 -3.59 -17.25 18.65
C ASP A 333 -4.56 -18.33 18.14
N GLY A 334 -4.33 -19.56 18.59
CA GLY A 334 -5.14 -20.71 18.21
C GLY A 334 -4.75 -21.33 16.86
N PRO A 335 -5.45 -22.41 16.45
CA PRO A 335 -5.16 -23.13 15.22
C PRO A 335 -5.75 -22.46 13.99
N LEU A 336 -5.03 -22.50 12.87
CA LEU A 336 -5.59 -22.08 11.59
C LEU A 336 -6.75 -22.99 11.18
N ASP A 337 -7.80 -22.39 10.62
CA ASP A 337 -8.91 -23.09 9.97
C ASP A 337 -9.09 -22.63 8.52
N CYS A 338 -9.90 -23.36 7.75
CA CYS A 338 -10.15 -23.04 6.35
C CYS A 338 -10.96 -21.75 6.15
N GLY A 339 -11.62 -21.22 7.17
CA GLY A 339 -12.44 -20.03 7.04
C GLY A 339 -11.62 -18.78 6.71
N LEU A 340 -10.36 -18.71 7.17
CA LEU A 340 -9.43 -17.62 6.83
C LEU A 340 -9.17 -17.46 5.33
N VAL A 341 -9.27 -18.55 4.56
CA VAL A 341 -9.08 -18.56 3.10
C VAL A 341 -10.39 -18.85 2.34
N ALA A 342 -11.52 -18.93 3.05
CA ALA A 342 -12.83 -19.13 2.44
C ALA A 342 -13.41 -17.84 1.85
N ASN A 343 -12.87 -16.68 2.21
CA ASN A 343 -13.24 -15.41 1.60
C ASN A 343 -12.81 -15.41 0.11
N PRO A 344 -13.74 -15.34 -0.85
CA PRO A 344 -13.45 -15.57 -2.26
C PRO A 344 -12.70 -14.41 -2.94
N THR A 345 -12.66 -13.23 -2.32
CA THR A 345 -11.95 -12.06 -2.87
C THR A 345 -10.56 -11.90 -2.26
N LEU A 346 -10.25 -12.61 -1.18
CA LEU A 346 -8.99 -12.47 -0.47
C LEU A 346 -7.82 -13.01 -1.32
N THR A 347 -6.87 -12.14 -1.62
CA THR A 347 -5.68 -12.47 -2.43
C THR A 347 -4.40 -12.44 -1.62
N ARG A 348 -4.38 -11.69 -0.50
CA ARG A 348 -3.20 -11.54 0.36
C ARG A 348 -3.60 -11.65 1.82
N LEU A 349 -2.95 -12.57 2.53
CA LEU A 349 -3.12 -12.77 3.96
C LEU A 349 -1.74 -12.85 4.63
N SER A 350 -1.48 -11.96 5.58
CA SER A 350 -0.24 -11.97 6.37
C SER A 350 -0.53 -12.17 7.85
N LEU A 351 -0.09 -13.32 8.36
CA LEU A 351 -0.24 -13.74 9.77
C LEU A 351 1.11 -13.84 10.51
N SER A 352 2.19 -13.31 9.91
CA SER A 352 3.55 -13.44 10.44
C SER A 352 3.70 -12.86 11.84
N GLY A 353 4.49 -13.51 12.70
CA GLY A 353 4.81 -13.00 14.04
C GLY A 353 3.64 -13.04 15.03
N ASN A 354 2.66 -13.91 14.79
CA ASN A 354 1.57 -14.21 15.73
C ASN A 354 1.83 -15.51 16.51
N ASN A 355 0.96 -15.82 17.46
CA ASN A 355 0.98 -17.02 18.31
C ASN A 355 0.13 -18.16 17.72
N VAL A 356 0.07 -18.24 16.39
CA VAL A 356 -0.70 -19.26 15.68
C VAL A 356 -0.11 -20.64 15.96
N THR A 357 -0.98 -21.63 16.21
CA THR A 357 -0.60 -23.00 16.58
C THR A 357 -1.19 -24.03 15.60
N GLY A 358 -0.91 -25.31 15.83
CA GLY A 358 -1.45 -26.40 15.01
C GLY A 358 -0.76 -26.56 13.65
N THR A 359 -1.40 -27.33 12.77
CA THR A 359 -0.91 -27.62 11.42
C THR A 359 -1.52 -26.68 10.38
N LEU A 360 -0.82 -26.44 9.27
CA LEU A 360 -1.39 -25.76 8.11
C LEU A 360 -2.57 -26.59 7.54
N PRO A 361 -3.79 -26.02 7.45
CA PRO A 361 -4.94 -26.69 6.86
C PRO A 361 -4.72 -26.98 5.37
N ALA A 362 -5.16 -28.16 4.89
CA ALA A 362 -4.96 -28.58 3.51
C ALA A 362 -5.58 -27.61 2.47
N CYS A 363 -6.69 -26.95 2.82
CA CYS A 363 -7.34 -25.93 2.01
C CYS A 363 -6.49 -24.68 1.75
N MET A 364 -5.41 -24.45 2.51
CA MET A 364 -4.46 -23.35 2.28
C MET A 364 -3.29 -23.75 1.38
N LEU A 365 -3.23 -25.02 0.98
CA LEU A 365 -2.15 -25.59 0.15
C LEU A 365 -2.62 -25.90 -1.28
N SER A 366 -3.91 -25.71 -1.56
CA SER A 366 -4.58 -25.94 -2.84
C SER A 366 -4.92 -24.61 -3.51
#